data_AF-A0A173SDZ0-F1
#
_entry.id   AF-A0A173SDZ0-F1
#
_cell.length_a   1.000
_cell.length_b   1.000
_cell.length_c   1.000
_cell.angle_alpha   90.00
_cell.angle_beta   90.00
_cell.angle_gamma   90.00
#
_symmetry.space_group_name_H-M   'P 1'
#
loop_
_entity.id
_entity.type
_entity.pdbx_description
1 polymer ?
#
loop_
_entity_poly.entity_id
_entity_poly.type
_entity_poly.pdbx_seq_one_letter_code
_entity_poly.pdbx_strand_id
1 'polypeptide(L)'
;MAGHKYSTKFKKNVNLPYAKVGKQVFRSLYDAETYCAENGLDPDTAITYGESEELRKEIVEIAKYQKAVLRRVQAELEKQSERISNSIKRDSERLQHCHPLEEGSFRDKLRDDVAKSTATYDAMEIVFKLIEQMQWLSNWKD
;
A
#
# COMPACT_ATOMS: atom_id res chain seq x y z
N MET A 1 4.34 -4.28 -22.02
CA MET A 1 4.62 -3.53 -20.78
C MET A 1 5.18 -2.18 -21.20
N ALA A 2 4.45 -1.10 -21.00
CA ALA A 2 5.02 0.23 -21.20
C ALA A 2 6.10 0.44 -20.13
N GLY A 3 7.32 0.80 -20.55
CA GLY A 3 8.44 1.02 -19.62
C GLY A 3 8.14 2.13 -18.63
N HIS A 4 8.79 2.09 -17.46
CA HIS A 4 8.71 3.15 -16.47
C HIS A 4 9.14 4.47 -17.11
N LYS A 5 8.27 5.48 -17.06
CA LYS A 5 8.52 6.81 -17.63
C LYS A 5 8.97 7.73 -16.50
N TYR A 6 10.23 8.12 -16.54
CA TYR A 6 10.80 9.09 -15.62
C TYR A 6 10.52 10.52 -16.06
N SER A 7 10.31 11.42 -15.11
CA SER A 7 10.23 12.85 -15.37
C SER A 7 11.58 13.40 -15.83
N THR A 8 11.58 14.21 -16.89
CA THR A 8 12.76 14.96 -17.30
C THR A 8 12.91 16.30 -16.55
N LYS A 9 11.82 16.80 -15.99
CA LYS A 9 11.73 18.05 -15.21
C LYS A 9 12.48 18.00 -13.88
N PHE A 10 12.48 16.86 -13.20
CA PHE A 10 13.02 16.74 -11.84
C PHE A 10 14.40 16.07 -11.76
N LYS A 11 15.10 15.89 -12.89
CA LYS A 11 16.41 15.17 -13.00
C LYS A 11 17.50 15.60 -12.00
N LYS A 12 17.43 16.81 -11.43
CA LYS A 12 18.40 17.33 -10.45
C LYS A 12 17.91 17.31 -8.99
N ASN A 13 16.60 17.16 -8.76
CA ASN A 13 15.97 17.17 -7.43
C ASN A 13 15.31 15.83 -7.15
N VAL A 14 16.14 14.85 -6.75
CA VAL A 14 15.67 13.49 -6.46
C VAL A 14 14.98 13.40 -5.09
N ASN A 15 15.34 14.29 -4.15
CA ASN A 15 14.78 14.33 -2.79
C ASN A 15 13.68 15.41 -2.66
N LEU A 16 12.62 15.29 -3.46
CA LEU A 16 11.43 16.11 -3.23
C LEU A 16 10.71 15.60 -1.97
N PRO A 17 10.34 16.48 -1.02
CA PRO A 17 9.60 16.07 0.18
C PRO A 17 8.21 15.50 -0.14
N TYR A 18 7.68 15.82 -1.32
CA TYR A 18 6.44 15.27 -1.86
C TYR A 18 6.38 15.41 -3.38
N ALA A 19 5.45 14.68 -3.98
CA ALA A 19 5.00 14.87 -5.35
C ALA A 19 3.48 14.73 -5.40
N LYS A 20 2.78 15.66 -6.06
CA LYS A 20 1.33 15.63 -6.23
C LYS A 20 0.96 15.23 -7.65
N VAL A 21 0.01 14.32 -7.80
CA VAL A 21 -0.57 13.95 -9.09
C VAL A 21 -2.09 14.02 -8.96
N GLY A 22 -2.71 15.07 -9.51
CA GLY A 22 -4.14 15.28 -9.38
C GLY A 22 -4.59 15.34 -7.90
N LYS A 23 -5.36 14.35 -7.44
CA LYS A 23 -5.84 14.22 -6.05
C LYS A 23 -5.08 13.18 -5.23
N GLN A 24 -3.86 12.85 -5.64
CA GLN A 24 -2.97 11.94 -4.91
C GLN A 24 -1.69 12.67 -4.53
N VAL A 25 -1.16 12.37 -3.35
CA VAL A 25 0.16 12.83 -2.92
C VAL A 25 1.06 11.64 -2.57
N PHE A 26 2.34 11.80 -2.87
CA PHE A 26 3.38 10.79 -2.69
C PHE A 26 4.57 11.41 -1.97
N ARG A 27 5.31 10.62 -1.20
CA ARG A 27 6.52 11.06 -0.48
C ARG A 27 7.82 10.84 -1.25
N SER A 28 7.73 10.28 -2.45
CA SER A 28 8.85 10.13 -3.36
C SER A 28 8.42 10.49 -4.78
N LEU A 29 9.37 11.01 -5.55
CA LEU A 29 9.16 11.26 -6.98
C LEU A 29 8.92 9.93 -7.73
N TYR A 30 9.65 8.89 -7.36
CA TYR A 30 9.56 7.58 -7.98
C TYR A 30 8.15 6.97 -7.87
N ASP A 31 7.51 7.06 -6.71
CA ASP A 31 6.14 6.55 -6.52
C ASP A 31 5.14 7.34 -7.38
N ALA A 32 5.31 8.65 -7.49
CA ALA A 32 4.48 9.49 -8.35
C ALA A 32 4.67 9.19 -9.84
N GLU A 33 5.91 8.95 -10.28
CA GLU A 33 6.22 8.53 -11.66
C GLU A 33 5.65 7.15 -11.96
N THR A 34 5.76 6.21 -11.02
CA THR A 34 5.17 4.87 -11.13
C THR A 34 3.66 4.97 -11.27
N TYR A 35 2.99 5.77 -10.43
CA TYR A 35 1.56 6.04 -10.55
C TYR A 35 1.22 6.66 -11.91
N CYS A 36 2.02 7.61 -12.41
CA CYS A 36 1.80 8.19 -13.73
C CYS A 36 1.89 7.12 -14.83
N ALA A 37 2.91 6.26 -14.80
CA ALA A 37 3.10 5.19 -15.79
C ALA A 37 1.95 4.19 -15.78
N GLU A 38 1.49 3.77 -14.60
CA GLU A 38 0.34 2.86 -14.42
C GLU A 38 -0.98 3.45 -14.94
N ASN A 39 -1.12 4.78 -14.89
CA ASN A 39 -2.33 5.49 -15.30
C ASN A 39 -2.20 6.16 -16.68
N GLY A 40 -1.11 5.92 -17.42
CA GLY A 40 -0.89 6.50 -18.75
C GLY A 40 -0.72 8.03 -18.75
N LEU A 41 -0.31 8.62 -17.63
CA LEU A 41 -0.06 10.04 -17.47
C LEU A 41 1.40 10.38 -17.82
N ASP A 42 1.64 11.59 -18.33
CA ASP A 42 3.00 12.10 -18.52
C ASP A 42 3.53 12.72 -17.22
N PRO A 43 4.58 12.16 -16.59
CA PRO A 43 5.13 12.69 -15.34
C PRO A 43 5.49 14.18 -15.39
N ASP A 44 6.00 14.66 -16.53
CA ASP A 44 6.46 16.05 -16.66
C ASP A 44 5.31 17.07 -16.59
N THR A 45 4.10 16.65 -16.95
CA THR A 45 2.90 17.51 -16.93
C THR A 45 1.98 17.20 -15.76
N ALA A 46 1.93 15.94 -15.32
CA ALA A 46 1.02 15.49 -14.26
C ALA A 46 1.56 15.76 -12.85
N ILE A 47 2.89 15.70 -12.66
CA ILE A 47 3.50 15.90 -11.34
C ILE A 47 3.63 17.39 -11.04
N THR A 48 2.96 17.78 -9.96
CA THR A 48 2.99 19.12 -9.37
C THR A 48 3.86 19.12 -8.12
N TYR A 49 4.76 20.10 -8.03
CA TYR A 49 5.62 20.38 -6.88
C TYR A 49 5.85 21.88 -6.77
N GLY A 50 5.93 22.40 -5.55
CA GLY A 50 6.22 23.80 -5.27
C GLY A 50 6.31 24.10 -3.77
N GLU A 51 6.62 25.34 -3.42
CA GLU A 51 6.77 25.77 -2.02
C GLU A 51 5.67 26.75 -1.56
N SER A 52 4.68 27.03 -2.42
CA SER A 52 3.55 27.90 -2.10
C SER A 52 2.71 27.34 -0.96
N GLU A 53 2.25 28.22 -0.08
CA GLU A 53 1.41 27.87 1.07
C GLU A 53 0.06 27.26 0.67
N GLU A 54 -0.52 27.70 -0.46
CA GLU A 54 -1.77 27.16 -1.00
C GLU A 54 -1.62 25.70 -1.39
N LEU A 55 -0.54 25.37 -2.11
CA LEU A 55 -0.23 24.00 -2.49
C LEU A 55 0.01 23.15 -1.24
N ARG A 56 0.77 23.64 -0.26
CA ARG A 56 1.00 22.91 1.00
C ARG A 56 -0.28 22.56 1.74
N LYS A 57 -1.22 23.52 1.86
CA LYS A 57 -2.54 23.26 2.44
C LYS A 57 -3.30 22.18 1.68
N GLU A 58 -3.25 22.21 0.36
CA GLU A 58 -3.85 21.19 -0.50
C GLU A 58 -3.20 19.81 -0.27
N ILE A 59 -1.87 19.73 -0.16
CA ILE A 59 -1.15 18.48 0.15
C ILE A 59 -1.59 17.90 1.48
N VAL A 60 -1.63 18.73 2.53
CA VAL A 60 -2.04 18.32 3.88
C VAL A 60 -3.48 17.78 3.86
N GLU A 61 -4.38 18.43 3.13
CA GLU A 61 -5.76 18.00 2.99
C GLU A 61 -5.86 16.66 2.25
N ILE A 62 -5.22 16.52 1.09
CA ILE A 62 -5.21 15.26 0.32
C ILE A 62 -4.62 14.12 1.16
N ALA A 63 -3.51 14.35 1.86
CA ALA A 63 -2.87 13.35 2.72
C ALA A 63 -3.80 12.86 3.83
N LYS A 64 -4.62 13.74 4.44
CA LYS A 64 -5.62 13.35 5.45
C LYS A 64 -6.66 12.41 4.85
N TYR A 65 -7.16 12.70 3.65
CA TYR A 65 -8.13 11.84 2.97
C TYR A 65 -7.53 10.49 2.57
N GLN A 66 -6.35 10.47 1.93
CA GLN A 66 -5.65 9.24 1.56
C GLN A 66 -5.37 8.37 2.80
N LYS A 67 -4.89 8.97 3.89
CA LYS A 67 -4.67 8.28 5.16
C LYS A 67 -5.95 7.62 5.69
N ALA A 68 -7.09 8.32 5.65
CA ALA A 68 -8.35 7.77 6.10
C ALA A 68 -8.81 6.57 5.25
N VAL A 69 -8.57 6.61 3.93
CA VAL A 69 -8.80 5.46 3.04
C VAL A 69 -7.89 4.31 3.41
N LEU A 70 -6.58 4.54 3.56
CA LEU A 70 -5.60 3.51 3.90
C LEU A 70 -5.90 2.87 5.27
N ARG A 71 -6.37 3.64 6.26
CA ARG A 71 -6.79 3.08 7.56
C ARG A 71 -7.99 2.14 7.45
N ARG A 72 -8.91 2.37 6.51
CA ARG A 72 -10.01 1.44 6.23
C ARG A 72 -9.49 0.15 5.61
N VAL A 73 -8.58 0.25 4.63
CA VAL A 73 -7.93 -0.91 4.03
C VAL A 73 -7.16 -1.72 5.08
N GLN A 74 -6.42 -1.05 5.97
CA GLN A 74 -5.72 -1.70 7.08
C GLN A 74 -6.69 -2.52 7.96
N ALA A 75 -7.82 -1.92 8.36
CA ALA A 75 -8.81 -2.62 9.19
C ALA A 75 -9.44 -3.83 8.49
N GLU A 76 -9.59 -3.78 7.15
CA GLU A 76 -10.05 -4.92 6.37
C GLU A 76 -9.00 -6.04 6.31
N LEU A 77 -7.72 -5.70 6.11
CA LEU A 77 -6.62 -6.66 6.13
C LEU A 77 -6.44 -7.31 7.52
N GLU A 78 -6.58 -6.54 8.59
CA GLU A 78 -6.54 -7.07 9.96
C GLU A 78 -7.65 -8.10 10.20
N LYS A 79 -8.88 -7.82 9.74
CA LYS A 79 -9.99 -8.79 9.79
C LYS A 79 -9.73 -10.03 8.94
N GLN A 80 -9.11 -9.88 7.77
CA GLN A 80 -8.74 -11.02 6.93
C GLN A 80 -7.67 -11.88 7.61
N SER A 81 -6.63 -11.26 8.20
CA SER A 81 -5.56 -11.93 8.93
C SER A 81 -6.12 -12.73 10.11
N GLU A 82 -7.06 -12.18 10.87
CA GLU A 82 -7.73 -12.89 11.96
C GLU A 82 -8.51 -14.11 11.45
N ARG A 83 -9.27 -13.95 10.36
CA ARG A 83 -10.03 -15.06 9.75
C ARG A 83 -9.12 -16.19 9.28
N ILE A 84 -8.00 -15.86 8.63
CA ILE A 84 -7.02 -16.84 8.15
C ILE A 84 -6.36 -17.54 9.34
N SER A 85 -5.94 -16.79 10.36
CA SER A 85 -5.35 -17.34 11.59
C SER A 85 -6.28 -18.35 12.28
N ASN A 86 -7.58 -18.01 12.38
CA ASN A 86 -8.59 -18.92 12.91
C ASN A 86 -8.80 -20.16 12.02
N SER A 87 -8.69 -20.01 10.69
CA SER A 87 -8.76 -21.12 9.74
C SER A 87 -7.59 -22.09 9.93
N ILE A 88 -6.36 -21.56 9.99
CA ILE A 88 -5.12 -22.31 10.22
C ILE A 88 -5.20 -23.09 11.52
N LYS A 89 -5.64 -22.46 12.61
CA LYS A 89 -5.79 -23.11 13.92
C LYS A 89 -6.75 -24.29 13.85
N ARG A 90 -7.96 -24.06 13.32
CA ARG A 90 -9.00 -25.10 13.20
C ARG A 90 -8.56 -26.26 12.31
N ASP A 91 -7.91 -25.96 11.19
CA ASP A 91 -7.51 -26.99 10.23
C ASP A 91 -6.27 -27.76 10.73
N SER A 92 -5.37 -27.12 11.50
CA SER A 92 -4.31 -27.81 12.26
C SER A 92 -4.88 -28.77 13.31
N GLU A 93 -5.88 -28.35 14.09
CA GLU A 93 -6.55 -29.21 15.08
C GLU A 93 -7.24 -30.40 14.40
N ARG A 94 -7.89 -30.19 13.25
CA ARG A 94 -8.50 -31.28 12.47
C ARG A 94 -7.48 -32.26 11.94
N LEU A 95 -6.32 -31.78 11.46
CA LEU A 95 -5.25 -32.63 10.94
C LEU A 95 -4.71 -33.61 12.00
N GLN A 96 -4.75 -33.24 13.29
CA GLN A 96 -4.32 -34.12 14.38
C GLN A 96 -5.28 -35.31 14.63
N HIS A 97 -6.52 -35.21 14.17
CA HIS A 97 -7.58 -36.17 14.47
C HIS A 97 -8.30 -36.71 13.23
N CYS A 98 -7.89 -36.31 12.02
CA CYS A 98 -8.55 -36.70 10.80
C CYS A 98 -8.30 -38.15 10.42
N HIS A 99 -9.19 -38.72 9.61
CA HIS A 99 -8.95 -40.02 9.02
C HIS A 99 -7.75 -39.94 8.04
N PRO A 100 -6.88 -40.97 7.93
CA PRO A 100 -5.70 -40.93 7.06
C PRO A 100 -6.00 -40.59 5.59
N LEU A 101 -7.18 -40.98 5.08
CA LEU A 101 -7.61 -40.64 3.72
C LEU A 101 -7.92 -39.15 3.52
N GLU A 102 -8.21 -38.41 4.58
CA GLU A 102 -8.51 -36.96 4.53
C GLU A 102 -7.27 -36.09 4.83
N GLU A 103 -6.22 -36.70 5.38
CA GLU A 103 -5.00 -36.00 5.83
C GLU A 103 -4.39 -35.14 4.71
N GLY A 104 -4.30 -35.69 3.49
CA GLY A 104 -3.76 -34.96 2.34
C GLY A 104 -4.55 -33.69 2.03
N SER A 105 -5.89 -33.79 2.05
CA SER A 105 -6.76 -32.63 1.78
C SER A 105 -6.61 -31.54 2.85
N PHE A 106 -6.54 -31.92 4.14
CA PHE A 106 -6.34 -30.95 5.22
C PHE A 106 -4.95 -30.32 5.17
N ARG A 107 -3.92 -31.09 4.82
CA ARG A 107 -2.54 -30.61 4.65
C ARG A 107 -2.43 -29.58 3.53
N ASP A 108 -3.02 -29.85 2.37
CA ASP A 108 -3.02 -28.90 1.24
C ASP A 108 -3.76 -27.62 1.60
N LYS A 109 -4.93 -27.73 2.23
CA LYS A 109 -5.69 -26.55 2.67
C LYS A 109 -4.92 -25.71 3.69
N LEU A 110 -4.25 -26.36 4.64
CA LEU A 110 -3.41 -25.68 5.64
C LEU A 110 -2.25 -24.93 4.97
N ARG A 111 -1.59 -25.55 3.98
CA ARG A 111 -0.54 -24.91 3.18
C ARG A 111 -1.06 -23.66 2.48
N ASP A 112 -2.23 -23.75 1.85
CA ASP A 112 -2.84 -22.65 1.12
C ASP A 112 -3.23 -21.49 2.06
N ASP A 113 -3.78 -21.79 3.24
CA ASP A 113 -4.13 -20.77 4.22
C ASP A 113 -2.89 -20.11 4.84
N VAL A 114 -1.80 -20.84 5.05
CA VAL A 114 -0.49 -20.27 5.44
C VAL A 114 0.03 -19.33 4.36
N ALA A 115 -0.02 -19.71 3.09
CA ALA A 115 0.40 -18.86 1.98
C ALA A 115 -0.43 -17.56 1.91
N LYS A 116 -1.75 -17.65 2.08
CA LYS A 116 -2.63 -16.47 2.17
C LYS A 116 -2.29 -15.59 3.36
N SER A 117 -1.95 -16.19 4.51
CA SER A 117 -1.53 -15.46 5.70
C SER A 117 -0.30 -14.60 5.40
N THR A 118 0.76 -15.19 4.83
CA THR A 118 1.97 -14.47 4.42
C THR A 118 1.65 -13.30 3.48
N ALA A 119 0.87 -13.55 2.42
CA ALA A 119 0.49 -12.49 1.48
C ALA A 119 -0.33 -11.35 2.14
N THR A 120 -1.16 -11.69 3.13
CA THR A 120 -1.94 -10.70 3.90
C THR A 120 -1.02 -9.85 4.77
N TYR A 121 -0.02 -10.46 5.42
CA TYR A 121 0.99 -9.73 6.20
C TYR A 121 1.82 -8.80 5.33
N ASP A 122 2.27 -9.24 4.15
CA ASP A 122 3.02 -8.40 3.21
C ASP A 122 2.19 -7.18 2.77
N ALA A 123 0.90 -7.39 2.46
CA ALA A 123 -0.03 -6.31 2.13
C ALA A 123 -0.22 -5.32 3.31
N MET A 124 -0.32 -5.82 4.53
CA MET A 124 -0.42 -4.98 5.73
C MET A 124 0.83 -4.12 5.92
N GLU A 125 2.02 -4.65 5.67
CA GLU A 125 3.28 -3.90 5.78
C GLU A 125 3.34 -2.75 4.75
N ILE A 126 2.91 -3.02 3.51
CA ILE A 126 2.83 -1.99 2.47
C ILE A 126 1.86 -0.87 2.90
N VAL A 127 0.65 -1.22 3.32
CA VAL A 127 -0.37 -0.25 3.75
C VAL A 127 0.12 0.54 4.97
N PHE A 128 0.79 -0.11 5.93
CA PHE A 128 1.36 0.55 7.09
C PHE A 128 2.39 1.63 6.69
N LYS A 129 3.34 1.29 5.81
CA LYS A 129 4.33 2.26 5.29
C LYS A 129 3.67 3.44 4.59
N LEU A 130 2.63 3.20 3.79
CA LEU A 130 1.86 4.26 3.12
C LEU A 130 1.15 5.16 4.15
N ILE A 131 0.58 4.59 5.21
CA ILE A 131 -0.03 5.37 6.30
C ILE A 131 1.00 6.25 7.00
N GLU A 132 2.21 5.76 7.26
CA GLU A 132 3.29 6.56 7.85
C GLU A 132 3.69 7.73 6.96
N GLN A 133 3.79 7.51 5.65
CA GLN A 133 4.03 8.58 4.69
C GLN A 133 2.92 9.63 4.72
N MET A 134 1.65 9.22 4.70
CA MET A 134 0.52 10.14 4.77
C MET A 134 0.44 10.85 6.13
N GLN A 135 0.80 10.18 7.22
CA GLN A 135 0.88 10.77 8.55
C GLN A 135 1.89 11.91 8.58
N TRP A 136 3.07 11.70 8.00
CA TRP A 136 4.10 12.73 7.87
C TRP A 136 3.59 13.93 7.06
N LEU A 137 3.03 13.70 5.87
CA LEU A 137 2.48 14.76 5.01
C LEU A 137 1.30 15.50 5.66
N SER A 138 0.44 14.81 6.40
CA SER A 138 -0.72 15.41 7.09
C SER A 138 -0.34 16.26 8.29
N ASN A 139 0.83 16.01 8.87
CA ASN A 139 1.38 16.74 10.03
C ASN A 139 2.51 17.69 9.61
N TRP A 140 2.65 17.96 8.32
CA TRP A 140 3.76 18.77 7.82
C TRP A 140 3.73 20.14 8.50
N LYS A 141 4.72 20.38 9.36
CA LYS A 141 5.05 21.66 9.98
C LYS A 141 6.42 22.07 9.47
N ASP A 142 6.59 23.36 9.20
CA ASP A 142 7.86 23.97 8.76
C ASP A 142 9.04 23.61 9.67
#